data_AF-A0A259D3N8-F1
#
_entry.id   AF-A0A259D3N8-F1
#
_cell.length_a   1.000
_cell.length_b   1.000
_cell.length_c   1.000
_cell.angle_alpha   90.00
_cell.angle_beta   90.00
_cell.angle_gamma   90.00
#
_symmetry.space_group_name_H-M   'P 1'
#
loop_
_entity.id
_entity.type
_entity.pdbx_description
1 polymer ?
#
loop_
_entity_poly.entity_id
_entity_poly.type
_entity_poly.pdbx_seq_one_letter_code
_entity_poly.pdbx_strand_id
1 'polypeptide(L)'
;MMNTATEDHVTAARNEVQRRFGQCILRLQGYEMLMKSLVAAHDISAPAAELKDAQADRVSGARGKTLGMSVGEMLGSFLVPDGKEGMGPSRDDAPSVAFRMQVILSEEAF
;
A
#
# COMPACT_ATOMS: atom_id res chain seq x y z
N MET A 1 48.62 10.62 -16.03
CA MET A 1 48.20 10.55 -14.61
C MET A 1 46.94 11.38 -14.30
N MET A 2 46.71 12.54 -14.92
CA MET A 2 45.47 13.33 -14.66
C MET A 2 44.18 12.67 -15.18
N ASN A 3 44.26 11.89 -16.28
CA ASN A 3 43.09 11.23 -16.90
C ASN A 3 42.59 10.03 -16.08
N THR A 4 43.50 9.24 -15.52
CA THR A 4 43.17 8.04 -14.73
C THR A 4 42.51 8.39 -13.39
N ALA A 5 43.01 9.42 -12.71
CA ALA A 5 42.37 9.92 -11.49
C ALA A 5 40.94 10.43 -11.75
N THR A 6 40.73 11.08 -12.90
CA THR A 6 39.41 11.57 -13.31
C THR A 6 38.46 10.40 -13.63
N GLU A 7 38.94 9.36 -14.31
CA GLU A 7 38.19 8.12 -14.59
C GLU A 7 37.82 7.36 -13.31
N ASP A 8 38.72 7.31 -12.33
CA ASP A 8 38.49 6.70 -11.02
C ASP A 8 37.38 7.43 -10.25
N HIS A 9 37.40 8.76 -10.26
CA HIS A 9 36.35 9.58 -9.62
C HIS A 9 34.98 9.39 -10.28
N VAL A 10 34.92 9.34 -11.61
CA VAL A 10 33.66 9.10 -12.34
C VAL A 10 33.12 7.70 -12.04
N THR A 11 33.99 6.70 -11.97
CA THR A 11 33.61 5.32 -11.65
C THR A 11 33.08 5.21 -10.22
N ALA A 12 33.75 5.84 -9.25
CA ALA A 12 33.30 5.89 -7.86
C ALA A 12 31.92 6.56 -7.73
N ALA A 13 31.72 7.70 -8.42
CA ALA A 13 30.44 8.40 -8.42
C ALA A 13 29.32 7.54 -9.01
N ARG A 14 29.57 6.85 -10.15
CA ARG A 14 28.61 5.94 -10.76
C ARG A 14 28.23 4.80 -9.82
N ASN A 15 29.20 4.17 -9.16
CA ASN A 15 28.95 3.07 -8.23
C ASN A 15 28.10 3.52 -7.04
N GLU A 16 28.36 4.73 -6.52
CA GLU A 16 27.55 5.29 -5.44
C GLU A 16 26.11 5.58 -5.88
N VAL A 17 25.92 6.17 -7.08
CA VAL A 17 24.57 6.38 -7.64
C VAL A 17 23.83 5.06 -7.80
N GLN A 18 24.46 4.05 -8.37
CA GLN A 18 23.85 2.72 -8.54
C GLN A 18 23.48 2.08 -7.20
N ARG A 19 24.35 2.20 -6.19
CA ARG A 19 24.11 1.70 -4.84
C ARG A 19 22.92 2.40 -4.20
N ARG A 20 22.87 3.74 -4.27
CA ARG A 20 21.75 4.53 -3.72
C ARG A 20 20.45 4.24 -4.44
N PHE A 21 20.48 4.13 -5.76
CA PHE A 21 19.32 3.76 -6.56
C PHE A 21 18.76 2.39 -6.16
N GLY A 22 19.63 1.37 -6.01
CA GLY A 22 19.23 0.06 -5.50
C GLY A 22 18.60 0.11 -4.12
N GLN A 23 19.17 0.92 -3.20
CA GLN A 23 18.59 1.14 -1.86
C GLN A 23 17.19 1.77 -1.92
N CYS A 24 16.98 2.74 -2.82
CA CYS A 24 15.67 3.36 -3.02
C CYS A 24 14.63 2.36 -3.54
N ILE A 25 15.01 1.50 -4.49
CA ILE A 25 14.12 0.46 -5.02
C ILE A 25 13.67 -0.49 -3.91
N LEU A 26 14.61 -1.01 -3.11
CA LEU A 26 14.29 -1.93 -2.02
C LEU A 26 13.35 -1.29 -0.99
N ARG A 27 13.56 0.00 -0.69
CA ARG A 27 12.68 0.75 0.22
C ARG A 27 11.27 0.92 -0.37
N LEU A 28 11.15 1.23 -1.66
CA LEU A 28 9.86 1.33 -2.34
C LEU A 28 9.13 -0.02 -2.36
N GLN A 29 9.83 -1.12 -2.59
CA GLN A 29 9.26 -2.47 -2.50
C GLN A 29 8.76 -2.79 -1.08
N GLY A 30 9.50 -2.36 -0.05
CA GLY A 30 9.05 -2.46 1.35
C GLY A 30 7.78 -1.67 1.62
N TYR A 31 7.68 -0.42 1.15
CA TYR A 31 6.46 0.37 1.26
C TYR A 31 5.29 -0.25 0.51
N GLU A 32 5.51 -0.81 -0.68
CA GLU A 32 4.48 -1.51 -1.43
C GLU A 32 3.92 -2.69 -0.64
N MET A 33 4.78 -3.49 -0.02
CA MET A 33 4.36 -4.64 0.79
C MET A 33 3.50 -4.21 1.99
N LEU A 34 3.92 -3.18 2.72
CA LEU A 34 3.16 -2.64 3.85
C LEU A 34 1.81 -2.07 3.41
N MET A 35 1.79 -1.34 2.29
CA MET A 35 0.56 -0.75 1.76
C MET A 35 -0.43 -1.82 1.32
N LYS A 36 0.05 -2.90 0.68
CA LYS A 36 -0.79 -4.05 0.30
C LYS A 36 -1.43 -4.71 1.51
N SER A 37 -0.68 -4.87 2.61
CA SER A 37 -1.23 -5.40 3.87
C SER A 37 -2.34 -4.52 4.43
N LEU A 38 -2.14 -3.19 4.43
CA LEU A 38 -3.13 -2.24 4.91
C LEU A 38 -4.43 -2.30 4.07
N VAL A 39 -4.29 -2.19 2.74
CA VAL A 39 -5.42 -2.23 1.81
C VAL A 39 -6.19 -3.56 1.88
N ALA A 40 -5.49 -4.69 2.02
CA ALA A 40 -6.14 -5.99 2.15
C ALA A 40 -6.93 -6.13 3.47
N ALA A 41 -6.48 -5.49 4.55
CA ALA A 41 -7.02 -5.68 5.90
C ALA A 41 -8.05 -4.61 6.33
N HIS A 42 -8.00 -3.40 5.79
CA HIS A 42 -8.80 -2.29 6.32
C HIS A 42 -10.31 -2.40 6.09
N ASP A 43 -10.78 -3.27 5.19
CA ASP A 43 -12.19 -3.40 4.87
C ASP A 43 -12.51 -4.87 4.55
N ILE A 44 -13.26 -5.53 5.41
CA ILE A 44 -13.65 -6.94 5.28
C ILE A 44 -15.15 -7.01 5.54
N SER A 45 -15.92 -7.56 4.60
CA SER A 45 -17.34 -7.87 4.78
C SER A 45 -17.68 -9.16 4.07
N ALA A 46 -18.03 -10.20 4.84
CA ALA A 46 -18.29 -11.53 4.31
C ALA A 46 -19.26 -12.32 5.21
N PRO A 47 -19.99 -13.32 4.67
CA PRO A 47 -20.67 -14.32 5.49
C PRO A 47 -19.65 -14.99 6.42
N ALA A 48 -20.06 -15.30 7.65
CA ALA A 48 -19.16 -15.88 8.64
C ALA A 48 -18.49 -17.18 8.17
N ALA A 49 -19.19 -17.96 7.35
CA ALA A 49 -18.68 -19.20 6.76
C ALA A 49 -17.57 -18.98 5.70
N GLU A 50 -17.55 -17.83 5.03
CA GLU A 50 -16.67 -17.52 3.90
C GLU A 50 -15.58 -16.49 4.25
N LEU A 51 -15.53 -16.05 5.51
CA LEU A 51 -14.64 -14.96 5.95
C LEU A 51 -13.17 -15.22 5.59
N LYS A 52 -12.71 -16.46 5.70
CA LYS A 52 -11.34 -16.86 5.37
C LYS A 52 -11.04 -16.74 3.88
N ASP A 53 -11.99 -17.14 3.03
CA ASP A 53 -11.84 -17.13 1.58
C ASP A 53 -11.91 -15.70 1.07
N ALA A 54 -12.85 -14.89 1.59
CA ALA A 54 -12.90 -13.46 1.31
C ALA A 54 -11.59 -12.73 1.68
N GLN A 55 -10.98 -13.08 2.81
CA GLN A 55 -9.67 -12.53 3.19
C GLN A 55 -8.56 -12.96 2.22
N ALA A 56 -8.55 -14.22 1.80
CA ALA A 56 -7.57 -14.74 0.85
C ALA A 56 -7.67 -14.05 -0.51
N ASP A 57 -8.90 -13.83 -1.00
CA ASP A 57 -9.17 -13.12 -2.25
C ASP A 57 -8.71 -11.66 -2.20
N ARG A 58 -8.95 -10.97 -1.08
CA ARG A 58 -8.44 -9.61 -0.87
C ARG A 58 -6.92 -9.55 -0.88
N VAL A 59 -6.25 -10.49 -0.19
CA VAL A 59 -4.78 -10.59 -0.20
C VAL A 59 -4.27 -10.87 -1.62
N SER A 60 -4.94 -11.76 -2.36
CA SER A 60 -4.61 -12.05 -3.75
C SER A 60 -4.78 -10.83 -4.67
N GLY A 61 -5.89 -10.11 -4.53
CA GLY A 61 -6.15 -8.87 -5.25
C GLY A 61 -5.14 -7.76 -4.94
N ALA A 62 -4.65 -7.68 -3.69
CA ALA A 62 -3.61 -6.73 -3.31
C ALA A 62 -2.23 -7.12 -3.88
N ARG A 63 -1.89 -8.41 -3.98
CA ARG A 63 -0.58 -8.88 -4.44
C ARG A 63 -0.17 -8.34 -5.81
N GLY A 64 -1.12 -8.24 -6.75
CA GLY A 64 -0.88 -7.78 -8.12
C GLY A 64 -0.78 -6.25 -8.29
N LYS A 65 -1.09 -5.46 -7.27
CA LYS A 65 -1.12 -3.99 -7.36
C LYS A 65 0.30 -3.40 -7.27
N THR A 66 0.58 -2.32 -7.98
CA THR A 66 1.81 -1.52 -7.75
C THR A 66 1.60 -0.56 -6.58
N LEU A 67 2.67 -0.01 -6.03
CA LEU A 67 2.59 1.00 -4.95
C LEU A 67 1.62 2.14 -5.29
N GLY A 68 1.68 2.68 -6.52
CA GLY A 68 0.77 3.77 -6.94
C GLY A 68 -0.70 3.36 -6.93
N MET A 69 -1.02 2.13 -7.36
CA MET A 69 -2.38 1.60 -7.30
C MET A 69 -2.85 1.41 -5.84
N SER A 70 -1.98 0.87 -4.97
CA SER A 70 -2.32 0.68 -3.55
C SER A 70 -2.50 2.00 -2.81
N VAL A 71 -1.71 3.04 -3.14
CA VAL A 71 -1.88 4.39 -2.58
C VAL A 71 -3.22 5.00 -3.03
N GLY A 72 -3.57 4.88 -4.32
CA GLY A 72 -4.85 5.37 -4.83
C GLY A 72 -6.05 4.72 -4.13
N GLU A 73 -5.98 3.41 -3.89
CA GLU A 73 -7.01 2.69 -3.14
C GLU A 73 -7.06 3.13 -1.67
N MET A 74 -5.91 3.26 -1.01
CA MET A 74 -5.85 3.76 0.37
C MET A 74 -6.49 5.15 0.50
N LEU A 75 -6.20 6.07 -0.42
CA LEU A 75 -6.78 7.41 -0.44
C LEU A 75 -8.29 7.43 -0.77
N GLY A 76 -8.82 6.33 -1.33
CA GLY A 76 -10.22 6.21 -1.69
C GLY A 76 -11.09 5.52 -0.62
N SER A 77 -10.50 4.70 0.23
CA SER A 77 -11.27 3.85 1.16
C SER A 77 -10.75 3.81 2.60
N PHE A 78 -9.45 4.03 2.81
CA PHE A 78 -8.84 4.01 4.15
C PHE A 78 -8.70 5.42 4.74
N LEU A 79 -8.13 6.36 3.99
CA LEU A 79 -8.10 7.78 4.35
C LEU A 79 -9.38 8.42 3.80
N VAL A 80 -10.22 8.95 4.67
CA VAL A 80 -11.49 9.58 4.28
C VAL A 80 -11.59 10.99 4.86
N PRO A 81 -12.15 11.95 4.11
CA PRO A 81 -12.49 13.25 4.67
C PRO A 81 -13.52 13.13 5.79
N ASP A 82 -13.48 14.09 6.72
CA ASP A 82 -14.51 14.25 7.75
C ASP A 82 -15.92 14.31 7.15
N GLY A 83 -16.85 13.55 7.74
CA GLY A 83 -18.21 13.40 7.26
C GLY A 83 -18.37 12.46 6.05
N LYS A 84 -17.30 11.79 5.61
CA LYS A 84 -17.34 10.75 4.57
C LYS A 84 -16.97 9.36 5.08
N GLU A 85 -16.83 9.19 6.39
CA GLU A 85 -16.78 7.88 7.00
C GLU A 85 -18.06 7.08 6.71
N GLY A 86 -17.92 5.76 6.62
CA GLY A 86 -19.07 4.92 6.31
C GLY A 86 -18.83 3.47 6.66
N MET A 87 -19.91 2.80 7.05
CA MET A 87 -19.89 1.36 7.30
C MET A 87 -19.71 0.59 5.99
N GLY A 88 -19.05 -0.57 6.08
CA GLY A 88 -19.05 -1.55 4.98
C GLY A 88 -20.46 -1.94 4.56
N PRO A 89 -20.62 -2.55 3.37
CA PRO A 89 -21.94 -3.00 2.92
C PRO A 89 -22.55 -3.93 3.97
N SER A 90 -23.77 -3.60 4.42
CA SER A 90 -24.56 -4.47 5.30
C SER A 90 -25.08 -5.66 4.50
N ARG A 91 -25.06 -6.83 5.13
CA ARG A 91 -25.54 -8.09 4.55
C ARG A 91 -26.61 -8.68 5.46
N ASP A 92 -27.82 -8.81 4.91
CA ASP A 92 -29.01 -9.33 5.59
C ASP A 92 -29.37 -10.77 5.16
N ASP A 93 -28.61 -11.33 4.22
CA ASP A 93 -28.83 -12.64 3.61
C ASP A 93 -28.31 -13.82 4.44
N ALA A 94 -27.31 -13.58 5.29
CA ALA A 94 -26.71 -14.59 6.17
C ALA A 94 -26.02 -13.93 7.39
N PRO A 95 -25.74 -14.69 8.46
CA PRO A 95 -24.87 -14.22 9.54
C PRO A 95 -23.52 -13.77 8.96
N SER A 96 -23.23 -12.48 9.09
CA SER A 96 -22.09 -11.83 8.44
C SER A 96 -21.16 -11.17 9.45
N VAL A 97 -19.90 -11.03 9.06
CA VAL A 97 -18.88 -10.27 9.79
C VAL A 97 -18.45 -9.13 8.89
N ALA A 98 -18.56 -7.92 9.41
CA ALA A 98 -18.05 -6.72 8.78
C ALA A 98 -17.08 -6.01 9.72
N PHE A 99 -15.92 -5.65 9.18
CA PHE A 99 -14.91 -4.84 9.85
C PHE A 99 -14.40 -3.81 8.86
N ARG A 100 -14.42 -2.54 9.26
CA ARG A 100 -13.84 -1.46 8.48
C ARG A 100 -13.07 -0.53 9.38
N MET A 101 -11.84 -0.24 8.98
CA MET A 101 -10.94 0.71 9.62
C MET A 101 -10.71 1.88 8.67
N GLN A 102 -10.96 3.09 9.13
CA GLN A 102 -10.73 4.33 8.38
C GLN A 102 -10.00 5.33 9.26
N VAL A 103 -9.18 6.17 8.64
CA VAL A 103 -8.57 7.35 9.26
C VAL A 103 -9.29 8.55 8.69
N ILE A 104 -9.93 9.30 9.58
CA ILE A 104 -10.66 10.52 9.23
C ILE A 104 -9.66 11.67 9.22
N LEU A 105 -9.62 12.38 8.10
CA LEU A 105 -8.78 13.56 7.89
C LEU A 105 -9.64 14.82 7.97
N SER A 106 -9.19 15.81 8.76
CA SER A 106 -9.82 17.12 8.80
C SER A 106 -9.58 17.91 7.51
N GLU A 107 -10.39 18.94 7.26
CA GLU A 107 -10.23 19.81 6.09
C GLU A 107 -8.84 20.46 5.99
N GLU A 108 -8.15 20.67 7.12
CA GLU A 108 -6.81 21.24 7.17
C GLU A 108 -5.69 20.26 6.79
N ALA A 109 -6.01 18.96 6.66
CA ALA A 109 -5.04 17.89 6.40
C ALA A 109 -4.96 17.43 4.94
N PHE A 110 -5.75 18.05 4.03
CA PHE A 110 -5.77 17.77 2.59
C PHE A 110 -4.99 18.80 1.76
#